data_AF-A0A528TUT3-F1
#
_entry.id   AF-A0A528TUT3-F1
#
_cell.length_a   1.000
_cell.length_b   1.000
_cell.length_c   1.000
_cell.angle_alpha   90.00
_cell.angle_beta   90.00
_cell.angle_gamma   90.00
#
_symmetry.space_group_name_H-M   'P 1'
#
loop_
_entity.id
_entity.type
_entity.pdbx_description
1 polymer ?
#
loop_
_entity_poly.entity_id
_entity_poly.type
_entity_poly.pdbx_seq_one_letter_code
_entity_poly.pdbx_strand_id
1 'polypeptide(L)'
;MSANAYINRIATAVPQHEVHQFYLRYAASMLCSDRRKLFERMAGLAGIDHRFSCFAPALDPEGPSVDLGGIFKRGAFPGTAARMAMFAEAAPALAQKGVDGLHLGNEASRITHLIVTTCTGFSAPGIDLDLVQRCGLADGVERTMIGFMACYASVNG
;
A
#
# COMPACT_ATOMS: atom_id res chain seq x y z
N MET A 1 10.42 28.27 24.86
CA MET A 1 10.90 28.40 23.47
C MET A 1 9.93 27.63 22.58
N SER A 2 9.47 28.20 21.47
CA SER A 2 8.71 27.43 20.48
C SER A 2 9.68 26.44 19.82
N ALA A 3 9.33 25.16 19.81
CA ALA A 3 10.10 24.15 19.10
C ALA A 3 9.75 24.23 17.61
N ASN A 4 10.77 24.33 16.76
CA ASN A 4 10.58 24.25 15.31
C ASN A 4 10.68 22.78 14.87
N ALA A 5 9.77 22.34 14.01
CA ALA A 5 9.82 21.02 13.38
C ALA A 5 10.50 21.11 12.01
N TYR A 6 11.32 20.10 11.67
CA TYR A 6 12.02 20.00 10.40
C TYR A 6 11.85 18.59 9.82
N ILE A 7 11.76 18.49 8.49
CA ILE A 7 11.87 17.20 7.80
C ILE A 7 13.36 16.87 7.67
N ASN A 8 13.82 15.87 8.42
CA ASN A 8 15.22 15.47 8.42
C ASN A 8 15.56 14.48 7.30
N ARG A 9 14.64 13.55 6.98
CA ARG A 9 14.80 12.51 5.96
C ARG A 9 13.46 12.16 5.34
N ILE A 10 13.50 11.80 4.06
CA ILE A 10 12.35 11.25 3.31
C ILE A 10 12.84 9.98 2.61
N ALA A 11 12.06 8.91 2.72
CA ALA A 11 12.24 7.69 1.96
C ALA A 11 10.89 7.22 1.42
N THR A 12 10.92 6.52 0.30
CA THR A 12 9.73 5.93 -0.31
C THR A 12 9.98 4.47 -0.63
N ALA A 13 8.91 3.68 -0.67
CA ALA A 13 8.95 2.29 -1.09
C ALA A 13 7.70 1.98 -1.91
N VAL A 14 7.89 1.16 -2.95
CA VAL A 14 6.82 0.54 -3.72
C VAL A 14 6.89 -0.98 -3.57
N PRO A 15 5.78 -1.70 -3.68
CA PRO A 15 5.82 -3.15 -3.69
C PRO A 15 6.42 -3.68 -5.00
N GLN A 16 6.80 -4.95 -5.01
CA GLN A 16 7.75 -5.51 -6.00
C GLN A 16 7.16 -5.83 -7.38
N HIS A 17 5.84 -5.95 -7.51
CA HIS A 17 5.22 -6.38 -8.77
C HIS A 17 4.76 -5.17 -9.55
N GLU A 18 5.42 -4.86 -10.67
CA GLU A 18 4.91 -3.91 -11.65
C GLU A 18 3.76 -4.57 -12.43
N VAL A 19 2.59 -3.93 -12.45
CA VAL A 19 1.32 -4.51 -12.93
C VAL A 19 0.58 -3.59 -13.90
N HIS A 20 1.22 -2.54 -14.43
CA HIS A 20 0.50 -1.52 -15.19
C HIS A 20 -0.16 -2.11 -16.43
N GLN A 21 0.62 -2.82 -17.26
CA GLN A 21 0.12 -3.43 -18.50
C GLN A 21 -0.89 -4.54 -18.21
N PHE A 22 -0.64 -5.35 -17.18
CA PHE A 22 -1.60 -6.36 -16.71
C PHE A 22 -2.95 -5.72 -16.35
N TYR A 23 -2.94 -4.66 -15.53
CA TYR A 23 -4.15 -3.96 -15.14
C TYR A 23 -4.93 -3.43 -16.34
N LEU A 24 -4.25 -2.82 -17.33
CA LEU A 24 -4.95 -2.23 -18.47
C LEU A 24 -5.75 -3.28 -19.23
N ARG A 25 -5.13 -4.45 -19.50
CA ARG A 25 -5.80 -5.58 -20.16
C ARG A 25 -6.91 -6.17 -19.30
N TYR A 26 -6.66 -6.34 -18.00
CA TYR A 26 -7.66 -6.84 -17.06
C TYR A 26 -8.89 -5.92 -16.98
N ALA A 27 -8.69 -4.62 -16.79
CA ALA A 27 -9.78 -3.66 -16.67
C ALA A 27 -10.56 -3.53 -17.99
N ALA A 28 -9.87 -3.51 -19.14
CA ALA A 28 -10.51 -3.49 -20.45
C ALA A 28 -11.39 -4.74 -20.69
N SER A 29 -10.94 -5.92 -20.25
CA SER A 29 -11.69 -7.17 -20.41
C SER A 29 -12.88 -7.31 -19.46
N MET A 30 -13.02 -6.45 -18.45
CA MET A 30 -14.22 -6.36 -17.61
C MET A 30 -15.35 -5.54 -18.27
N LEU A 31 -15.08 -4.90 -19.41
CA LEU A 31 -15.99 -3.94 -20.05
C LEU A 31 -16.50 -4.44 -21.41
N CYS A 32 -17.75 -4.07 -21.72
CA CYS A 32 -18.33 -4.18 -23.06
C CYS A 32 -17.65 -3.22 -24.05
N SER A 33 -17.83 -3.45 -25.35
CA SER A 33 -17.01 -2.85 -26.42
C SER A 33 -17.07 -1.32 -26.49
N ASP A 34 -18.23 -0.71 -26.23
CA ASP A 34 -18.44 0.73 -26.15
C ASP A 34 -17.67 1.35 -24.97
N ARG A 35 -17.75 0.74 -23.78
CA ARG A 35 -17.07 1.20 -22.57
C ARG A 35 -15.57 0.94 -22.59
N ARG A 36 -15.13 -0.12 -23.26
CA ARG A 36 -13.71 -0.46 -23.42
C ARG A 36 -12.94 0.65 -24.13
N LYS A 37 -13.46 1.15 -25.26
CA LYS A 37 -12.83 2.24 -26.01
C LYS A 37 -12.68 3.52 -25.19
N LEU A 38 -13.71 3.85 -24.39
CA LEU A 38 -13.65 5.00 -23.49
C LEU A 38 -12.60 4.78 -22.39
N PHE A 39 -12.57 3.59 -21.77
CA PHE A 39 -11.56 3.24 -20.77
C PHE A 39 -10.13 3.36 -21.33
N GLU A 40 -9.86 2.78 -22.49
CA GLU A 40 -8.53 2.82 -23.13
C GLU A 40 -8.08 4.26 -23.41
N ARG A 41 -8.99 5.10 -23.91
CA ARG A 41 -8.73 6.53 -24.11
C ARG A 41 -8.41 7.25 -22.80
N MET A 42 -9.22 7.04 -21.76
CA MET A 42 -9.00 7.70 -20.46
C MET A 42 -7.72 7.20 -19.78
N ALA A 43 -7.43 5.91 -19.88
CA ALA A 43 -6.20 5.32 -19.35
C ALA A 43 -4.96 5.89 -20.06
N GLY A 44 -5.01 6.06 -21.39
CA GLY A 44 -3.93 6.68 -22.15
C GLY A 44 -3.70 8.17 -21.83
N LEU A 45 -4.68 8.85 -21.23
CA LEU A 45 -4.57 10.24 -20.77
C LEU A 45 -4.25 10.37 -19.28
N ALA A 46 -4.15 9.27 -18.54
CA ALA A 46 -3.99 9.29 -17.08
C ALA A 46 -2.58 9.69 -16.62
N GLY A 47 -1.58 9.68 -17.53
CA GLY A 47 -0.18 9.98 -17.18
C GLY A 47 0.44 8.98 -16.21
N ILE A 48 0.04 7.70 -16.28
CA ILE A 48 0.54 6.64 -15.41
C ILE A 48 1.39 5.68 -16.25
N ASP A 49 2.71 5.69 -16.05
CA ASP A 49 3.61 4.75 -16.72
C ASP A 49 3.70 3.40 -15.99
N HIS A 50 3.74 3.44 -14.65
CA HIS A 50 3.93 2.26 -13.80
C HIS A 50 2.94 2.22 -12.65
N ARG A 51 2.55 1.00 -12.27
CA ARG A 51 1.74 0.70 -11.08
C ARG A 51 2.30 -0.54 -10.41
N PHE A 52 2.25 -0.55 -9.09
CA PHE A 52 2.85 -1.61 -8.30
C PHE A 52 1.82 -2.28 -7.40
N SER A 53 1.98 -3.58 -7.17
CA SER A 53 1.13 -4.40 -6.30
C SER A 53 1.98 -5.22 -5.34
N CYS A 54 1.48 -5.40 -4.10
CA CYS A 54 2.06 -6.35 -3.13
C CYS A 54 1.87 -7.81 -3.56
N PHE A 55 0.89 -8.07 -4.41
CA PHE A 55 0.51 -9.41 -4.86
C PHE A 55 0.85 -9.58 -6.34
N ALA A 56 1.46 -10.72 -6.67
CA ALA A 56 1.81 -11.04 -8.04
C ALA A 56 0.53 -11.12 -8.90
N PRO A 57 0.52 -10.51 -10.10
CA PRO A 57 -0.60 -10.66 -11.02
C PRO A 57 -0.70 -12.11 -11.51
N ALA A 58 -1.89 -12.53 -11.93
CA ALA A 58 -2.05 -13.76 -12.68
C ALA A 58 -1.27 -13.70 -14.01
N LEU A 59 -1.08 -14.85 -14.67
CA LEU A 59 -0.39 -14.90 -15.96
C LEU A 59 -1.26 -14.36 -17.11
N ASP A 60 -2.57 -14.60 -17.03
CA ASP A 60 -3.53 -14.15 -18.03
C ASP A 60 -4.44 -13.05 -17.44
N PRO A 61 -4.32 -11.78 -17.91
CA PRO A 61 -5.20 -10.69 -17.49
C PRO A 61 -6.68 -10.90 -17.82
N GLU A 62 -6.99 -11.77 -18.77
CA GLU A 62 -8.36 -12.07 -19.22
C GLU A 62 -8.88 -13.39 -18.62
N GLY A 63 -8.02 -14.07 -17.86
CA GLY A 63 -8.30 -15.33 -17.22
C GLY A 63 -9.27 -15.22 -16.04
N PRO A 64 -9.50 -16.35 -15.34
CA PRO A 64 -10.47 -16.44 -14.25
C PRO A 64 -10.04 -15.75 -12.95
N SER A 65 -8.78 -15.31 -12.83
CA SER A 65 -8.26 -14.66 -11.62
C SER A 65 -7.33 -13.50 -11.94
N VAL A 66 -7.27 -12.54 -11.01
CA VAL A 66 -6.48 -11.31 -11.14
C VAL A 66 -5.08 -11.47 -10.53
N ASP A 67 -4.95 -12.28 -9.49
CA ASP A 67 -3.70 -12.54 -8.78
C ASP A 67 -3.26 -13.99 -8.95
N LEU A 68 -1.95 -14.22 -8.86
CA LEU A 68 -1.37 -15.56 -8.97
C LEU A 68 -1.86 -16.51 -7.86
N GLY A 69 -2.22 -15.96 -6.69
CA GLY A 69 -2.75 -16.71 -5.56
C GLY A 69 -4.19 -17.19 -5.74
N GLY A 70 -4.89 -16.75 -6.79
CA GLY A 70 -6.26 -17.17 -7.05
C GLY A 70 -7.28 -16.61 -6.06
N ILE A 71 -6.97 -15.56 -5.31
CA ILE A 71 -7.86 -15.00 -4.27
C ILE A 71 -8.92 -14.10 -4.92
N PHE A 72 -8.52 -13.26 -5.85
CA PHE A 72 -9.38 -12.38 -6.64
C PHE A 72 -9.87 -13.10 -7.88
N LYS A 73 -10.86 -13.99 -7.70
CA LYS A 73 -11.52 -14.70 -8.79
C LYS A 73 -12.58 -13.81 -9.45
N ARG A 74 -12.60 -13.77 -10.78
CA ARG A 74 -13.58 -13.01 -11.55
C ARG A 74 -14.99 -13.58 -11.27
N GLY A 75 -15.92 -12.71 -10.90
CA GLY A 75 -17.28 -13.10 -10.52
C GLY A 75 -17.41 -13.64 -9.09
N ALA A 76 -16.31 -13.84 -8.36
CA ALA A 76 -16.29 -14.34 -6.98
C ALA A 76 -15.17 -13.67 -6.18
N PHE A 77 -15.15 -12.34 -6.18
CA PHE A 77 -14.12 -11.55 -5.49
C PHE A 77 -14.18 -11.75 -3.97
N PRO A 78 -13.04 -11.66 -3.27
CA PRO A 78 -12.98 -11.87 -1.83
C PRO A 78 -13.78 -10.79 -1.11
N GLY A 79 -14.42 -11.19 -0.01
CA GLY A 79 -15.05 -10.26 0.93
C GLY A 79 -14.01 -9.50 1.76
N THR A 80 -14.50 -8.57 2.59
CA THR A 80 -13.64 -7.69 3.41
C THR A 80 -12.69 -8.46 4.33
N ALA A 81 -13.14 -9.53 4.99
CA ALA A 81 -12.31 -10.29 5.92
C ALA A 81 -11.03 -10.85 5.27
N ALA A 82 -11.15 -11.48 4.09
CA ALA A 82 -10.01 -11.99 3.34
C ALA A 82 -9.07 -10.87 2.90
N ARG A 83 -9.61 -9.71 2.49
CA ARG A 83 -8.80 -8.54 2.12
C ARG A 83 -8.05 -7.95 3.32
N MET A 84 -8.66 -7.94 4.51
CA MET A 84 -7.99 -7.48 5.74
C MET A 84 -6.88 -8.44 6.18
N ALA A 85 -7.06 -9.75 6.00
CA ALA A 85 -5.97 -10.72 6.24
C ALA A 85 -4.77 -10.46 5.32
N MET A 86 -5.02 -10.29 4.02
CA MET A 86 -3.97 -9.93 3.05
C MET A 86 -3.28 -8.60 3.39
N PHE A 87 -4.05 -7.61 3.85
CA PHE A 87 -3.53 -6.31 4.27
C PHE A 87 -2.64 -6.43 5.52
N ALA A 88 -3.08 -7.18 6.54
CA ALA A 88 -2.35 -7.36 7.79
C ALA A 88 -0.96 -7.99 7.56
N GLU A 89 -0.80 -8.84 6.55
CA GLU A 89 0.49 -9.41 6.17
C GLU A 89 1.33 -8.44 5.32
N ALA A 90 0.73 -7.85 4.29
CA ALA A 90 1.48 -7.10 3.28
C ALA A 90 1.85 -5.67 3.73
N ALA A 91 0.98 -5.00 4.48
CA ALA A 91 1.16 -3.59 4.81
C ALA A 91 2.35 -3.32 5.75
N PRO A 92 2.57 -4.10 6.84
CA PRO A 92 3.76 -3.93 7.66
C PRO A 92 5.07 -4.15 6.89
N ALA A 93 5.11 -5.15 6.01
CA ALA A 93 6.28 -5.44 5.20
C ALA A 93 6.60 -4.30 4.21
N LEU A 94 5.58 -3.69 3.59
CA LEU A 94 5.78 -2.54 2.72
C LEU A 94 6.19 -1.27 3.51
N ALA A 95 5.56 -1.04 4.66
CA ALA A 95 5.90 0.10 5.51
C ALA A 95 7.34 0.01 6.06
N GLN A 96 7.78 -1.19 6.46
CA GLN A 96 9.15 -1.44 6.87
C GLN A 96 10.16 -1.07 5.77
N LYS A 97 9.91 -1.44 4.51
CA LYS A 97 10.79 -1.06 3.39
C LYS A 97 10.97 0.47 3.28
N GLY A 98 9.91 1.23 3.57
CA GLY A 98 9.97 2.69 3.62
C GLY A 98 10.85 3.19 4.76
N VAL A 99 10.71 2.61 5.95
CA VAL A 99 11.53 2.96 7.13
C VAL A 99 13.00 2.57 6.94
N ASP A 100 13.27 1.40 6.36
CA ASP A 100 14.63 0.92 6.08
C ASP A 100 15.38 1.90 5.15
N GLY A 101 14.67 2.51 4.19
CA GLY A 101 15.22 3.55 3.30
C GLY A 101 15.62 4.85 4.00
N LEU A 102 15.21 5.08 5.25
CA LEU A 102 15.67 6.22 6.06
C LEU A 102 17.05 5.98 6.67
N HIS A 103 17.53 4.73 6.65
CA HIS A 103 18.83 4.32 7.21
C HIS A 103 19.06 4.82 8.65
N LEU A 104 18.07 4.60 9.52
CA LEU A 104 18.08 5.13 10.89
C LEU A 104 19.23 4.55 11.76
N GLY A 105 19.61 3.29 11.53
CA GLY A 105 20.62 2.62 12.36
C GLY A 105 20.30 2.73 13.85
N ASN A 106 21.28 3.16 14.65
CA ASN A 106 21.11 3.31 16.10
C ASN A 106 20.12 4.43 16.49
N GLU A 107 19.79 5.35 15.58
CA GLU A 107 18.85 6.44 15.83
C GLU A 107 17.40 5.97 15.91
N ALA A 108 17.08 4.76 15.43
CA ALA A 108 15.74 4.18 15.53
C ALA A 108 15.21 4.17 16.98
N SER A 109 16.10 3.89 17.94
CA SER A 109 15.78 3.89 19.38
C SER A 109 15.49 5.29 19.97
N ARG A 110 15.84 6.36 19.25
CA ARG A 110 15.60 7.75 19.66
C ARG A 110 14.27 8.30 19.15
N ILE A 111 13.58 7.58 18.27
CA ILE A 111 12.26 7.96 17.77
C ILE A 111 11.27 7.94 18.94
N THR A 112 10.66 9.08 19.23
CA THR A 112 9.72 9.24 20.35
C THR A 112 8.26 9.04 19.94
N HIS A 113 7.93 9.29 18.67
CA HIS A 113 6.58 9.18 18.14
C HIS A 113 6.58 8.45 16.79
N LEU A 114 5.63 7.55 16.60
CA LEU A 114 5.33 6.89 15.35
C LEU A 114 3.90 7.23 14.94
N ILE A 115 3.76 7.98 13.85
CA ILE A 115 2.46 8.30 13.23
C ILE A 115 2.33 7.48 11.96
N VAL A 116 1.30 6.63 11.89
CA VAL A 116 1.02 5.80 10.73
C VAL A 116 -0.33 6.18 10.18
N THR A 117 -0.40 6.37 8.87
CA THR A 117 -1.65 6.66 8.18
C THR A 117 -1.93 5.62 7.09
N THR A 118 -3.20 5.22 6.95
CA THR A 118 -3.62 4.29 5.89
C THR A 118 -5.11 4.37 5.65
N CYS A 119 -5.53 4.16 4.40
CA CYS A 119 -6.94 4.05 4.01
C CYS A 119 -7.27 2.70 3.37
N THR A 120 -6.32 1.76 3.35
CA THR A 120 -6.47 0.49 2.63
C THR A 120 -7.09 -0.60 3.50
N GLY A 121 -6.79 -0.62 4.80
CA GLY A 121 -7.27 -1.66 5.71
C GLY A 121 -6.90 -1.41 7.17
N PHE A 122 -7.32 -2.33 8.04
CA PHE A 122 -7.09 -2.30 9.48
C PHE A 122 -6.77 -3.70 10.00
N SER A 123 -5.93 -3.75 11.02
CA SER A 123 -5.61 -4.95 11.80
C SER A 123 -5.59 -4.58 13.29
N ALA A 124 -5.81 -5.57 14.14
CA ALA A 124 -5.65 -5.44 15.58
C ALA A 124 -4.84 -6.65 16.09
N PRO A 125 -3.61 -6.46 16.60
CA PRO A 125 -2.85 -5.20 16.69
C PRO A 125 -2.61 -4.50 15.34
N GLY A 126 -2.40 -3.19 15.38
CA GLY A 126 -2.19 -2.36 14.19
C GLY A 126 -0.78 -2.46 13.61
N ILE A 127 -0.61 -1.95 12.38
CA ILE A 127 0.69 -1.92 11.68
C ILE A 127 1.76 -1.15 12.46
N ASP A 128 1.35 -0.14 13.22
CA ASP A 128 2.21 0.61 14.11
C ASP A 128 2.95 -0.30 15.10
N LEU A 129 2.30 -1.30 15.68
CA LEU A 129 2.95 -2.23 16.59
C LEU A 129 3.95 -3.15 15.87
N ASP A 130 3.57 -3.67 14.70
CA ASP A 130 4.49 -4.43 13.84
C ASP A 130 5.75 -3.62 13.51
N LEU A 131 5.59 -2.33 13.19
CA LEU A 131 6.71 -1.46 12.84
C LEU A 131 7.65 -1.20 14.00
N VAL A 132 7.15 -1.09 15.24
CA VAL A 132 8.01 -0.98 16.43
C VAL A 132 8.98 -2.15 16.48
N GLN A 133 8.46 -3.38 16.37
CA GLN A 133 9.28 -4.58 16.42
C GLN A 133 10.20 -4.70 15.20
N ARG A 134 9.67 -4.50 13.99
CA ARG A 134 10.39 -4.70 12.72
C ARG A 134 11.53 -3.69 12.52
N CYS A 135 11.33 -2.46 12.98
CA CYS A 135 12.27 -1.36 12.73
C CYS A 135 13.15 -1.04 13.94
N GLY A 136 13.05 -1.81 15.03
CA GLY A 136 13.85 -1.60 16.24
C GLY A 136 13.59 -0.26 16.92
N LEU A 137 12.33 0.19 16.92
CA LEU A 137 11.94 1.40 17.66
C LEU A 137 11.87 1.09 19.16
N ALA A 138 11.90 2.13 19.99
CA ALA A 138 11.78 1.95 21.44
C ALA A 138 10.40 1.41 21.85
N ASP A 139 10.34 0.52 22.84
CA ASP A 139 9.09 -0.07 23.36
C ASP A 139 8.10 0.99 23.90
N GLY A 140 8.64 2.13 24.37
CA GLY A 140 7.87 3.25 24.90
C GLY A 140 7.47 4.31 23.87
N VAL A 141 7.67 4.06 22.56
CA VAL A 141 7.30 5.02 21.51
C VAL A 141 5.81 5.32 21.54
N GLU A 142 5.44 6.61 21.48
CA GLU A 142 4.04 7.01 21.35
C GLU A 142 3.55 6.69 19.94
N ARG A 143 2.42 5.99 19.83
CA ARG A 143 1.88 5.53 18.54
C ARG A 143 0.55 6.18 18.25
N THR A 144 0.40 6.71 17.05
CA THR A 144 -0.87 7.23 16.53
C THR A 144 -1.18 6.58 15.19
N MET A 145 -2.32 5.89 15.11
CA MET A 145 -2.85 5.31 13.88
C MET A 145 -3.99 6.18 13.35
N ILE A 146 -3.82 6.75 12.16
CA ILE A 146 -4.87 7.55 11.52
C ILE A 146 -5.42 6.82 10.29
N GLY A 147 -6.62 6.28 10.45
CA GLY A 147 -7.37 5.62 9.39
C GLY A 147 -8.19 6.59 8.55
N PHE A 148 -8.68 6.11 7.40
CA PHE A 148 -9.80 6.71 6.65
C PHE A 148 -9.64 8.15 6.13
N MET A 149 -8.43 8.72 6.13
CA MET A 149 -8.17 10.06 5.54
C MET A 149 -7.82 10.03 4.04
N ALA A 150 -7.68 8.82 3.46
CA ALA A 150 -7.31 8.61 2.05
C ALA A 150 -6.12 9.47 1.61
N CYS A 151 -6.18 10.05 0.41
CA CYS A 151 -5.08 10.83 -0.16
C CYS A 151 -4.70 12.08 0.65
N TYR A 152 -5.59 12.58 1.53
CA TYR A 152 -5.30 13.76 2.36
C TYR A 152 -4.47 13.41 3.60
N ALA A 153 -4.27 12.11 3.87
CA ALA A 153 -3.63 11.66 5.11
C ALA A 153 -2.19 12.15 5.27
N SER A 154 -1.46 12.32 4.16
CA SER A 154 -0.07 12.77 4.15
C SER A 154 0.12 14.23 4.58
N VAL A 155 -0.94 15.04 4.60
CA VAL A 155 -0.87 16.44 5.02
C VAL A 155 -1.17 16.61 6.52
N ASN A 156 -2.03 15.74 7.06
CA ASN A 156 -2.45 15.80 8.47
C ASN A 156 -1.57 14.97 9.41
N GLY A 157 -0.89 13.95 8.88
CA GLY A 157 -0.05 13.02 9.64
C GLY A 157 1.37 13.49 9.83
#